data_AF-A0A0B7N538-F1
#
_entry.id   AF-A0A0B7N538-F1
#
_cell.length_a   1.000
_cell.length_b   1.000
_cell.length_c   1.000
_cell.angle_alpha   90.00
_cell.angle_beta   90.00
_cell.angle_gamma   90.00
#
_symmetry.space_group_name_H-M   'P 1'
#
loop_
_entity.id
_entity.type
_entity.pdbx_description
1 polymer ?
#
loop_
_entity_poly.entity_id
_entity_poly.type
_entity_poly.pdbx_seq_one_letter_code
_entity_poly.pdbx_strand_id
1 'polypeptide(L)'
;LTAPLDGIKNSPDITKVWKAEHTIAMTKIQQLLVNAPVLSTPDMRYDMCLVTDSSAFGIGACLYQVKKKRVHYLGFIARKLTSSEMRWGSTKRELLAVVYAFKKYRQWLWGKKFHLFISISPSVLE
;
A
#
# COMPACT_ATOMS: atom_id res chain seq x y z
N LEU A 1 4.19 10.07 -3.00
CA LEU A 1 4.47 10.64 -1.65
C LEU A 1 5.94 10.47 -1.28
N THR A 2 6.48 9.24 -1.25
CA THR A 2 7.90 8.99 -0.92
C THR A 2 8.85 9.10 -2.11
N ALA A 3 8.34 9.10 -3.35
CA ALA A 3 9.16 9.06 -4.56
C ALA A 3 10.30 10.10 -4.63
N PRO A 4 10.13 11.37 -4.20
CA PRO A 4 11.23 12.34 -4.17
C PRO A 4 12.33 11.95 -3.17
N LEU A 5 11.94 11.39 -2.02
CA LEU A 5 12.87 10.96 -0.96
C LEU A 5 13.60 9.67 -1.32
N ASP A 6 12.95 8.77 -2.07
CA ASP A 6 13.55 7.51 -2.52
C ASP A 6 14.78 7.73 -3.42
N GLY A 7 14.87 8.86 -4.12
CA GLY A 7 15.98 9.20 -5.00
C GLY A 7 17.24 9.65 -4.27
N ILE A 8 17.11 10.21 -3.06
CA ILE A 8 18.21 10.77 -2.27
C ILE A 8 18.65 9.88 -1.10
N LYS A 9 17.94 8.77 -0.86
CA LYS A 9 18.17 7.89 0.31
C LYS A 9 19.57 7.27 0.40
N ASN A 10 20.27 7.16 -0.74
CA ASN A 10 21.60 6.57 -0.84
C ASN A 10 22.70 7.63 -1.06
N SER A 11 22.37 8.91 -1.00
CA SER A 11 23.35 9.97 -1.18
C SER A 11 24.32 10.02 0.03
N PRO A 12 25.64 10.13 -0.20
CA PRO A 12 26.62 10.16 0.89
C PRO A 12 26.50 11.40 1.78
N ASP A 13 25.94 12.50 1.24
CA ASP A 13 25.64 13.70 1.99
C ASP A 13 24.27 14.26 1.54
N ILE A 14 23.26 14.04 2.39
CA ILE A 14 21.88 14.46 2.14
C ILE A 14 21.74 15.99 2.08
N THR A 15 22.57 16.73 2.84
CA THR A 15 22.45 18.19 2.94
C THR A 15 22.74 18.89 1.61
N LYS A 16 23.57 18.27 0.76
CA LYS A 16 23.94 18.79 -0.56
C LYS A 16 22.93 18.51 -1.66
N VAL A 17 22.10 17.47 -1.50
CA VAL A 17 21.10 17.06 -2.50
C VAL A 17 19.68 17.44 -2.09
N TRP A 18 19.49 17.95 -0.87
CA TRP A 18 18.19 18.39 -0.38
C TRP A 18 17.68 19.62 -1.15
N LYS A 19 16.37 19.63 -1.42
CA LYS A 19 15.68 20.63 -2.25
C LYS A 19 14.30 20.87 -1.65
N ALA A 20 13.63 21.94 -2.09
CA ALA A 20 12.29 22.29 -1.62
C ALA A 20 11.28 21.14 -1.77
N GLU A 21 11.34 20.37 -2.87
CA GLU A 21 10.48 19.20 -3.11
C GLU A 21 10.62 18.11 -2.04
N HIS A 22 11.83 17.91 -1.51
CA HIS A 22 12.11 16.95 -0.44
C HIS A 22 11.49 17.42 0.88
N THR A 23 11.60 18.72 1.21
CA THR A 23 10.94 19.31 2.39
C THR A 23 9.42 19.16 2.31
N ILE A 24 8.82 19.43 1.14
CA ILE A 24 7.37 19.29 0.92
C ILE A 24 6.96 17.83 1.11
N ALA A 25 7.69 16.88 0.50
CA ALA A 25 7.41 15.46 0.63
C ALA A 25 7.53 14.98 2.09
N MET A 26 8.58 15.39 2.80
CA MET A 26 8.82 15.03 4.20
C MET A 26 7.74 15.59 5.13
N THR A 27 7.40 16.88 4.98
CA THR A 27 6.35 17.54 5.78
C THR A 27 5.01 16.87 5.56
N LYS A 28 4.69 16.50 4.30
CA LYS A 28 3.46 15.79 3.98
C LYS A 28 3.41 14.40 4.62
N ILE A 29 4.53 13.68 4.66
CA ILE A 29 4.62 12.39 5.36
C ILE A 29 4.41 12.58 6.86
N GLN A 30 5.05 13.58 7.48
CA GLN A 30 4.86 13.89 8.90
C GLN A 30 3.39 14.20 9.22
N GLN A 31 2.73 15.04 8.42
CA GLN A 31 1.31 15.34 8.58
C GLN A 31 0.42 14.10 8.44
N LEU A 32 0.73 13.21 7.49
CA LEU A 32 0.01 11.95 7.32
C LEU A 32 0.21 10.99 8.49
N LEU A 33 1.42 10.97 9.08
CA LEU A 33 1.71 10.14 10.25
C LEU A 33 0.99 10.64 11.51
N VAL A 34 0.94 11.95 11.72
CA VAL A 34 0.20 12.56 12.84
C VAL A 34 -1.29 12.27 12.74
N ASN A 35 -1.84 12.25 11.53
CA ASN A 35 -3.26 11.97 11.27
C ASN A 35 -3.53 10.50 10.90
N ALA A 36 -2.55 9.61 11.08
CA ALA A 36 -2.68 8.23 10.64
C ALA A 36 -3.78 7.53 11.45
N PRO A 37 -4.62 6.71 10.79
CA PRO A 37 -5.62 5.92 11.49
C PRO A 37 -4.93 4.94 12.46
N VAL A 38 -5.47 4.84 13.68
CA VAL A 38 -4.95 3.94 14.70
C VAL A 38 -5.07 2.49 14.23
N LEU A 39 -3.95 1.77 14.22
CA LEU A 39 -3.94 0.34 13.94
C LEU A 39 -4.53 -0.43 15.12
N SER A 40 -5.41 -1.36 14.82
CA SER A 40 -6.08 -2.22 15.79
C SER A 40 -5.44 -3.61 15.81
N THR A 41 -5.55 -4.29 16.95
CA THR A 41 -5.22 -5.71 17.02
C THR A 41 -6.25 -6.56 16.28
N PRO A 42 -5.82 -7.63 15.60
CA PRO A 42 -6.73 -8.53 14.89
C PRO A 42 -7.60 -9.28 15.90
N ASP A 43 -8.92 -9.32 15.65
CA ASP A 43 -9.86 -10.14 16.43
C ASP A 43 -10.36 -11.28 15.56
N MET A 44 -9.96 -12.50 15.89
CA MET A 44 -10.22 -13.69 15.06
C MET A 44 -11.68 -14.11 15.00
N ARG A 45 -12.58 -13.44 15.74
CA ARG A 45 -14.03 -13.64 15.67
C ARG A 45 -14.70 -12.93 14.48
N TYR A 46 -13.98 -12.01 13.83
CA TYR A 46 -14.49 -11.23 12.71
C TYR A 46 -13.75 -11.58 11.42
N ASP A 47 -14.51 -11.72 10.33
CA ASP A 47 -13.94 -11.90 8.99
C ASP A 47 -13.04 -10.71 8.64
N MET A 48 -11.90 -11.01 7.99
CA MET A 48 -10.97 -9.99 7.54
C MET A 48 -11.38 -9.46 6.16
N CYS A 49 -11.07 -8.20 5.91
CA CYS A 49 -11.23 -7.55 4.62
C CYS A 49 -9.87 -7.10 4.11
N LEU A 50 -9.50 -7.55 2.92
CA LEU A 50 -8.30 -7.15 2.22
C LEU A 50 -8.69 -6.33 1.00
N VAL A 51 -8.26 -5.08 0.95
CA VAL A 51 -8.35 -4.24 -0.25
C VAL A 51 -6.97 -4.15 -0.87
N THR A 52 -6.88 -4.36 -2.18
CA THR A 52 -5.64 -4.16 -2.93
C THR A 52 -5.85 -3.16 -4.07
N ASP A 53 -4.83 -2.36 -4.31
CA ASP A 53 -4.83 -1.38 -5.38
C ASP A 53 -3.50 -1.39 -6.12
N SER A 54 -3.55 -1.04 -7.41
CA SER A 54 -2.36 -0.93 -8.24
C SER A 54 -2.42 0.31 -9.12
N SER A 55 -1.25 0.88 -9.37
CA SER A 55 -1.07 2.02 -10.26
C SER A 55 0.05 1.72 -11.25
N ALA A 56 0.32 2.68 -12.15
CA ALA A 56 1.46 2.58 -13.04
C ALA A 56 2.82 2.50 -12.33
N PHE A 57 2.90 2.94 -11.08
CA PHE A 57 4.17 3.13 -10.36
C PHE A 57 4.35 2.23 -9.13
N GLY A 58 3.25 1.74 -8.56
CA GLY A 58 3.27 1.05 -7.28
C GLY A 58 2.03 0.22 -7.04
N ILE A 59 2.15 -0.71 -6.10
CA ILE A 59 1.05 -1.56 -5.61
C ILE A 59 0.90 -1.35 -4.11
N GLY A 60 -0.32 -1.50 -3.62
CA GLY A 60 -0.62 -1.37 -2.20
C GLY A 60 -1.77 -2.26 -1.76
N ALA A 61 -1.86 -2.46 -0.46
CA ALA A 61 -2.99 -3.15 0.16
C ALA A 61 -3.27 -2.65 1.57
N CYS A 62 -4.53 -2.74 1.95
CA CYS A 62 -5.06 -2.41 3.26
C CYS A 62 -5.78 -3.63 3.83
N LEU A 63 -5.38 -4.06 5.02
CA LEU A 63 -6.07 -5.09 5.77
C LEU A 63 -6.86 -4.43 6.91
N TYR A 64 -8.13 -4.77 7.02
CA TYR A 64 -9.01 -4.24 8.06
C TYR A 64 -10.10 -5.23 8.44
N GLN A 65 -10.82 -4.92 9.52
CA GLN A 65 -12.01 -5.64 9.97
C GLN A 65 -13.17 -4.67 10.15
N VAL A 66 -14.39 -5.14 9.96
CA VAL A 66 -15.60 -4.37 10.30
C VAL A 66 -16.17 -4.92 11.60
N LYS A 67 -16.03 -4.17 12.69
CA LYS A 67 -16.54 -4.54 14.02
C LYS A 67 -17.63 -3.55 14.40
N LYS A 68 -18.84 -4.03 14.69
CA LYS A 68 -19.98 -3.18 15.10
C LYS A 68 -20.21 -1.98 14.14
N LYS A 69 -20.16 -2.23 12.83
CA LYS A 69 -20.28 -1.22 11.75
C LYS A 69 -19.17 -0.16 11.70
N ARG A 70 -18.04 -0.36 12.40
CA ARG A 70 -16.86 0.50 12.33
C ARG A 70 -15.68 -0.23 11.70
N VAL A 71 -14.90 0.50 10.92
CA VAL A 71 -13.69 -0.03 10.28
C VAL A 71 -12.54 0.03 11.27
N HIS A 72 -11.85 -1.09 11.44
CA HIS A 72 -10.65 -1.24 12.25
C HIS A 72 -9.50 -1.66 11.33
N TYR A 73 -8.60 -0.73 11.05
CA TYR A 73 -7.42 -1.00 10.23
C TYR A 73 -6.42 -1.86 10.98
N LEU A 74 -5.96 -2.94 10.35
CA LEU A 74 -4.95 -3.85 10.89
C LEU A 74 -3.57 -3.56 10.31
N GLY A 75 -3.51 -3.09 9.07
CA GLY A 75 -2.25 -2.72 8.45
C GLY A 75 -2.41 -2.14 7.05
N PHE A 76 -1.39 -1.38 6.66
CA PHE A 76 -1.20 -0.87 5.32
C PHE A 76 0.17 -1.30 4.81
N ILE A 77 0.21 -1.78 3.57
CA ILE A 77 1.45 -2.13 2.88
C ILE A 77 1.45 -1.49 1.50
N ALA A 78 2.62 -1.07 1.06
CA ALA A 78 2.80 -0.58 -0.30
C ALA A 78 4.24 -0.83 -0.73
N ARG A 79 4.45 -1.01 -2.04
CA ARG A 79 5.78 -0.98 -2.63
C ARG A 79 5.76 -0.37 -4.03
N LYS A 80 6.91 0.19 -4.41
CA LYS A 80 7.17 0.60 -5.79
C LYS A 80 7.29 -0.63 -6.69
N LEU A 81 6.79 -0.51 -7.91
CA LEU A 81 7.02 -1.50 -8.96
C LEU A 81 8.46 -1.39 -9.49
N THR A 82 9.03 -2.50 -9.93
CA THR A 82 10.27 -2.51 -10.70
C THR A 82 10.02 -1.99 -12.12
N SER A 83 11.07 -1.56 -12.83
CA SER A 83 10.95 -1.09 -14.22
C SER A 83 10.24 -2.10 -15.13
N SER A 84 10.46 -3.40 -14.89
CA SER A 84 9.80 -4.48 -15.64
C SER A 84 8.33 -4.65 -15.27
N GLU A 85 7.98 -4.54 -13.98
CA GLU A 85 6.59 -4.65 -13.51
C GLU A 85 5.74 -3.43 -13.92
N MET A 86 6.35 -2.24 -14.03
CA MET A 86 5.64 -1.03 -14.49
C MET A 86 5.09 -1.18 -15.91
N ARG A 87 5.80 -1.93 -16.78
CA ARG A 87 5.41 -2.22 -18.17
C ARG A 87 4.33 -3.28 -18.30
N TRP A 88 3.92 -3.93 -17.20
CA TRP A 88 2.83 -4.89 -17.23
C TRP A 88 1.47 -4.20 -17.39
N GLY A 89 0.53 -4.86 -18.04
CA GLY A 89 -0.87 -4.41 -18.11
C GLY A 89 -1.52 -4.30 -16.73
N SER A 90 -2.60 -3.50 -16.63
CA SER A 90 -3.33 -3.23 -15.38
C SER A 90 -3.68 -4.51 -14.63
N THR A 91 -4.31 -5.48 -15.31
CA THR A 91 -4.72 -6.76 -14.71
C THR A 91 -3.57 -7.51 -14.05
N LYS A 92 -2.38 -7.52 -14.68
CA LYS A 92 -1.21 -8.22 -14.14
C LYS A 92 -0.61 -7.49 -12.94
N ARG A 93 -0.67 -6.15 -12.92
CA ARG A 93 -0.25 -5.34 -11.77
C ARG A 93 -1.22 -5.47 -10.59
N GLU A 94 -2.52 -5.58 -10.87
CA GLU A 94 -3.55 -5.84 -9.86
C GLU A 94 -3.36 -7.23 -9.23
N LEU A 95 -3.14 -8.27 -10.04
CA LEU A 95 -2.83 -9.60 -9.54
C LEU A 95 -1.54 -9.61 -8.70
N LEU A 96 -0.52 -8.85 -9.12
CA LEU A 96 0.70 -8.68 -8.35
C LEU A 96 0.44 -8.01 -6.99
N ALA A 97 -0.48 -7.04 -6.91
CA ALA A 97 -0.90 -6.42 -5.64
C ALA A 97 -1.54 -7.45 -4.70
N VAL A 98 -2.39 -8.33 -5.23
CA VAL A 98 -2.98 -9.46 -4.48
C VAL A 98 -1.90 -10.41 -3.96
N VAL A 99 -1.01 -10.89 -4.83
CA VAL A 99 0.06 -11.80 -4.43
C VAL A 99 0.98 -11.17 -3.38
N TYR A 100 1.31 -9.88 -3.55
CA TYR A 100 2.11 -9.14 -2.59
C TYR A 100 1.41 -9.06 -1.23
N ALA A 101 0.12 -8.77 -1.21
CA ALA A 101 -0.66 -8.66 0.00
C ALA A 101 -0.80 -9.99 0.76
N PHE A 102 -1.03 -11.09 0.04
CA PHE A 102 -1.09 -12.42 0.63
C PHE A 102 0.25 -12.84 1.23
N LYS A 103 1.37 -12.51 0.58
CA LYS A 103 2.70 -12.78 1.13
C LYS A 103 2.94 -12.02 2.43
N LYS A 104 2.52 -10.76 2.51
CA LYS A 104 2.72 -9.92 3.69
C LYS A 104 1.77 -10.23 4.84
N TYR A 105 0.51 -10.56 4.54
CA TYR A 105 -0.52 -10.86 5.53
C TYR A 105 -0.80 -12.36 5.69
N ARG A 106 0.14 -13.21 5.26
CA ARG A 106 0.02 -14.67 5.31
C ARG A 106 -0.41 -15.18 6.68
N GLN A 107 0.21 -14.65 7.73
CA GLN A 107 -0.07 -15.02 9.13
C GLN A 107 -1.52 -14.79 9.58
N TRP A 108 -2.26 -13.91 8.89
CA TRP A 108 -3.63 -13.54 9.23
C TRP A 108 -4.66 -14.14 8.26
N LEU A 109 -4.29 -14.29 6.98
CA LEU A 109 -5.20 -14.75 5.94
C LEU A 109 -5.14 -16.27 5.69
N TRP A 110 -4.05 -16.93 6.06
CA TRP A 110 -3.85 -18.35 5.75
C TRP A 110 -4.85 -19.23 6.51
N GLY A 111 -5.60 -20.05 5.77
CA GLY A 111 -6.58 -20.98 6.34
C GLY A 111 -7.79 -20.29 7.00
N LYS A 112 -8.02 -19.00 6.71
CA LYS A 112 -9.13 -18.21 7.24
C LYS A 112 -10.01 -17.71 6.10
N LYS A 113 -11.29 -17.49 6.42
CA LYS A 113 -12.22 -16.81 5.52
C LYS A 113 -11.95 -15.31 5.58
N PHE A 114 -11.92 -14.67 4.42
CA PHE A 114 -11.77 -13.22 4.29
C PHE A 114 -12.43 -12.74 3.00
N HIS A 115 -12.67 -11.44 2.91
CA HIS A 115 -13.17 -10.76 1.74
C HIS A 115 -12.03 -10.05 1.01
N LEU A 116 -11.90 -10.30 -0.30
CA LEU A 116 -10.93 -9.62 -1.14
C LEU A 116 -11.64 -8.60 -2.03
N PHE A 117 -11.17 -7.37 -1.97
CA PHE A 117 -11.60 -6.28 -2.84
C PHE A 117 -10.43 -5.86 -3.71
N ILE A 118 -10.59 -6.02 -5.03
CA ILE A 118 -9.61 -5.62 -6.03
C ILE A 118 -10.15 -4.42 -6.81
N SER A 119 -9.34 -3.38 -6.94
CA SER A 119 -9.62 -2.29 -7.86
C SER A 119 -9.19 -2.74 -9.26
N ILE A 120 -10.16 -3.12 -10.10
CA ILE A 120 -9.88 -3.37 -11.52
C ILE A 120 -10.14 -2.08 -12.27
N SER A 121 -9.09 -1.44 -12.77
CA SER A 121 -9.27 -0.40 -13.77
C SER A 121 -9.33 -1.08 -15.12
N PRO A 122 -10.51 -1.16 -15.79
CA PRO A 122 -10.54 -1.58 -17.17
C PRO A 122 -9.71 -0.56 -17.93
N SER A 123 -8.54 -1.00 -18.40
CA SER A 123 -7.85 -0.28 -19.47
C SER A 123 -8.89 -0.10 -20.56
N VAL A 124 -9.20 1.16 -20.81
CA VAL A 124 -10.11 1.67 -21.82
C VAL A 124 -10.18 0.70 -22.99
N LEU A 125 -11.40 0.29 -23.35
CA LEU A 125 -11.71 -0.33 -24.62
C LEU A 125 -10.92 0.42 -25.72
N GLU A 126 -9.85 -0.19 -26.23
CA GLU A 126 -9.28 0.19 -27.53
C GLU A 126 -10.31 -0.07 -28.62
#